data_AF-A0A7S0G2I8-F1
#
_entry.id   AF-A0A7S0G2I8-F1
#
_cell.length_a   1.000
_cell.length_b   1.000
_cell.length_c   1.000
_cell.angle_alpha   90.00
_cell.angle_beta   90.00
_cell.angle_gamma   90.00
#
_symmetry.space_group_name_H-M   'P 1'
#
loop_
_entity.id
_entity.type
_entity.pdbx_description
1 polymer ?
#
loop_
_entity_poly.entity_id
_entity_poly.type
_entity_poly.pdbx_seq_one_letter_code
_entity_poly.pdbx_strand_id
1 'polypeptide(L)'
;QKGEESTGKVEVEIESEEYAAFVASKSKIGPFRVEFREPSSGAVNRDRSSRQSRLQDVKNDPSVFHFLGQEIMIPSRFEVSLQHSILSSMSEVTCKKPTDSQCRRNEHGIPNGFIPLPDLEAPNSNVAIVQRYLRTPFQFDVVFESSADDDAISDAVEAHRRSFESRFRHVFNLEEFSASQIEFAEITLSNLLGGFGYFHGPLTINSGDARPGRDQLTSSSEASLLSATPSRESFPRGFLWDEGFHQMLVQKWDPQLSREALKSWLGTMEPSGWIPREQTRGADAITRFPEHIQHYMIQSPDVVNPPTLVMPVRALMLSEPVQVDGKGSIIRSGFISDAYEKLSKHVMFLARSQAGKVENTFYWRGREETDGIIHTLASGLDDYPRAKNISEAEMHLDLACWIAWSLKTVASLAPARKAREADRLRAAADQIKSTLFQEHRGTGSSELLCDQGATGSVCHEGYVTLFPMILGLEDPSSPRLGSILRL
;
A
#
# COMPACT_ATOMS: atom_id res chain seq x y z
N GLN A 1 7.29 27.61 13.96
CA GLN A 1 6.39 28.18 12.94
C GLN A 1 6.09 27.09 11.93
N LYS A 2 4.98 26.36 12.13
CA LYS A 2 4.46 25.43 11.12
C LYS A 2 3.91 26.32 10.00
N GLY A 3 4.49 26.25 8.81
CA GLY A 3 3.87 26.86 7.65
C GLY A 3 2.60 26.06 7.36
N GLU A 4 1.44 26.64 7.62
CA GLU A 4 0.23 26.23 6.93
C GLU A 4 0.52 26.42 5.44
N GLU A 5 0.67 25.32 4.71
CA GLU A 5 0.58 25.40 3.25
C GLU A 5 -0.77 26.05 2.95
N SER A 6 -0.72 27.25 2.37
CA SER A 6 -1.89 27.91 1.81
C SER A 6 -2.67 26.87 1.03
N THR A 7 -3.86 26.50 1.52
CA THR A 7 -4.80 25.68 0.79
C THR A 7 -5.20 26.50 -0.42
N GLY A 8 -4.45 26.35 -1.52
CA GLY A 8 -4.65 27.14 -2.74
C GLY A 8 -6.14 27.28 -3.06
N LYS A 9 -6.55 28.51 -3.39
CA LYS A 9 -7.93 28.85 -3.72
C LYS A 9 -8.35 28.11 -4.99
N VAL A 10 -9.54 27.52 -4.96
CA VAL A 10 -10.22 26.98 -6.13
C VAL A 10 -11.30 27.97 -6.52
N GLU A 11 -11.32 28.38 -7.78
CA GLU A 11 -12.36 29.24 -8.35
C GLU A 11 -13.26 28.37 -9.25
N VAL A 12 -14.57 28.50 -9.06
CA VAL A 12 -15.56 27.75 -9.82
C VAL A 12 -15.98 28.55 -11.05
N GLU A 13 -15.70 28.02 -12.24
CA GLU A 13 -16.13 28.60 -13.52
C GLU A 13 -17.26 27.73 -14.09
N ILE A 14 -18.51 28.16 -13.88
CA ILE A 14 -19.67 27.49 -14.48
C ILE A 14 -20.23 28.38 -15.56
N GLU A 15 -19.93 27.97 -16.79
CA GLU A 15 -20.43 28.58 -18.00
C GLU A 15 -21.39 27.58 -18.68
N SER A 16 -22.69 27.63 -18.33
CA SER A 16 -23.87 27.06 -19.06
C SER A 16 -24.53 25.75 -18.57
N GLU A 17 -25.62 25.36 -19.27
CA GLU A 17 -26.32 24.06 -19.17
C GLU A 17 -25.42 22.87 -19.63
N GLU A 18 -24.34 23.15 -20.37
CA GLU A 18 -23.54 22.18 -21.15
C GLU A 18 -22.14 21.92 -20.59
N TYR A 19 -21.65 22.75 -19.66
CA TYR A 19 -20.25 22.76 -19.26
C TYR A 19 -20.03 23.21 -17.81
N ALA A 20 -19.09 22.58 -17.09
CA ALA A 20 -18.60 23.05 -15.79
C ALA A 20 -17.09 22.89 -15.68
N ALA A 21 -16.40 23.87 -15.09
CA ALA A 21 -14.97 23.74 -14.81
C ALA A 21 -14.55 24.40 -13.49
N PHE A 22 -13.36 23.99 -13.05
CA PHE A 22 -12.66 24.59 -11.93
C PHE A 22 -11.30 25.07 -12.38
N VAL A 23 -10.92 26.27 -11.96
CA VAL A 23 -9.57 26.79 -12.15
C VAL A 23 -8.93 26.94 -10.80
N ALA A 24 -7.70 26.45 -10.67
CA ALA A 24 -6.95 26.55 -9.45
C ALA A 24 -5.47 26.66 -9.73
N SER A 25 -4.71 27.03 -8.71
CA SER A 25 -3.26 27.06 -8.79
C SER A 25 -2.63 26.50 -7.53
N LYS A 26 -1.60 25.66 -7.71
CA LYS A 26 -0.78 25.13 -6.62
C LYS A 26 0.68 25.42 -6.93
N SER A 27 1.46 25.74 -5.91
CA SER A 27 2.89 26.09 -6.04
C SER A 27 3.71 25.05 -6.83
N LYS A 28 3.37 23.77 -6.73
CA LYS A 28 4.07 22.66 -7.41
C LYS A 28 3.59 22.38 -8.83
N ILE A 29 2.35 22.72 -9.15
CA ILE A 29 1.69 22.35 -10.42
C ILE A 29 1.58 23.58 -11.35
N GLY A 30 1.55 24.79 -10.77
CA GLY A 30 1.15 25.99 -11.48
C GLY A 30 -0.37 26.13 -11.56
N PRO A 31 -0.88 27.03 -12.41
CA PRO A 31 -2.30 27.10 -12.74
C PRO A 31 -2.73 25.86 -13.51
N PHE A 32 -3.94 25.36 -13.23
CA PHE A 32 -4.56 24.24 -13.93
C PHE A 32 -6.07 24.42 -14.02
N ARG A 33 -6.67 23.73 -14.99
CA ARG A 33 -8.12 23.69 -15.22
C ARG A 33 -8.60 22.23 -15.10
N VAL A 34 -9.73 22.03 -14.44
CA VAL A 34 -10.46 20.76 -14.43
C VAL A 34 -11.80 20.98 -15.10
N GLU A 35 -12.02 20.33 -16.23
CA GLU A 35 -13.20 20.48 -17.06
C GLU A 35 -14.09 19.23 -17.00
N PHE A 36 -15.39 19.44 -16.83
CA PHE A 36 -16.43 18.44 -16.94
C PHE A 36 -17.14 18.65 -18.28
N ARG A 37 -16.80 17.82 -19.27
CA ARG A 37 -17.33 17.92 -20.63
C ARG A 37 -18.79 17.49 -20.70
N GLU A 38 -19.50 17.99 -21.71
CA GLU A 38 -20.87 17.58 -21.98
C GLU A 38 -20.94 16.05 -22.16
N PRO A 39 -21.92 15.37 -21.54
CA PRO A 39 -22.12 13.94 -21.75
C PRO A 39 -22.41 13.62 -23.23
N SER A 40 -21.60 12.73 -23.82
CA SER A 40 -21.84 12.21 -25.17
C SER A 40 -23.11 11.36 -25.29
N SER A 41 -23.66 10.88 -24.16
CA SER A 41 -24.90 10.09 -24.10
C SER A 41 -25.58 10.22 -22.74
N GLY A 42 -26.89 9.96 -22.69
CA GLY A 42 -27.66 9.94 -21.45
C GLY A 42 -28.00 11.31 -20.85
N ALA A 43 -27.81 12.40 -21.60
CA ALA A 43 -28.24 13.74 -21.20
C ALA A 43 -29.74 13.79 -20.89
N VAL A 44 -30.10 14.42 -19.77
CA VAL A 44 -31.50 14.72 -19.43
C VAL A 44 -31.88 16.01 -20.13
N ASN A 45 -32.82 15.96 -21.08
CA ASN A 45 -33.29 17.16 -21.77
C ASN A 45 -34.38 17.88 -20.97
N ARG A 46 -34.32 19.21 -20.95
CA ARG A 46 -35.36 20.08 -20.40
C ARG A 46 -36.63 19.99 -21.25
N ASP A 47 -37.77 19.62 -20.66
CA ASP A 47 -39.04 19.61 -21.37
C ASP A 47 -39.55 21.05 -21.56
N ARG A 48 -39.25 21.65 -22.72
CA ARG A 48 -39.62 23.05 -23.05
C ARG A 48 -41.08 23.21 -23.50
N SER A 49 -41.89 22.14 -23.47
CA SER A 49 -43.23 22.11 -24.06
C SER A 49 -44.32 22.81 -23.24
N SER A 50 -44.12 23.02 -21.93
CA SER A 50 -45.15 23.59 -21.05
C SER A 50 -44.80 25.01 -20.54
N ARG A 51 -45.81 25.85 -20.32
CA ARG A 51 -45.62 27.20 -19.75
C ARG A 51 -45.12 27.15 -18.29
N GLN A 52 -45.36 26.03 -17.61
CA GLN A 52 -44.97 25.74 -16.22
C GLN A 52 -43.50 25.30 -16.14
N SER A 53 -42.98 24.59 -17.16
CA SER A 53 -41.55 24.21 -17.25
C SER A 53 -40.63 25.37 -17.66
N ARG A 54 -41.14 26.37 -18.38
CA ARG A 54 -40.40 27.63 -18.63
C ARG A 54 -40.18 28.48 -17.37
N LEU A 55 -40.96 28.26 -16.33
CA LEU A 55 -40.89 28.93 -15.03
C LEU A 55 -40.22 28.06 -13.95
N GLN A 56 -39.75 26.84 -14.29
CA GLN A 56 -39.01 26.02 -13.34
C GLN A 56 -37.69 26.71 -12.97
N ASP A 57 -37.49 26.86 -11.66
CA ASP A 57 -36.28 27.40 -11.07
C ASP A 57 -35.08 26.57 -11.53
N VAL A 58 -34.09 27.23 -12.15
CA VAL A 58 -32.84 26.59 -12.62
C VAL A 58 -32.16 25.86 -11.45
N LYS A 59 -32.39 26.31 -10.21
CA LYS A 59 -31.89 25.67 -8.99
C LYS A 59 -32.36 24.23 -8.77
N ASN A 60 -33.41 23.77 -9.46
CA ASN A 60 -33.94 22.41 -9.33
C ASN A 60 -34.01 21.66 -10.67
N ASP A 61 -33.19 22.04 -11.65
CA ASP A 61 -33.22 21.47 -13.00
C ASP A 61 -32.21 20.31 -13.16
N PRO A 62 -32.64 19.04 -13.28
CA PRO A 62 -31.72 17.92 -13.45
C PRO A 62 -30.98 17.91 -14.81
N SER A 63 -31.33 18.81 -15.74
CA SER A 63 -30.67 18.97 -17.03
C SER A 63 -29.46 19.90 -17.00
N VAL A 64 -29.14 20.53 -15.86
CA VAL A 64 -28.00 21.44 -15.72
C VAL A 64 -26.97 20.90 -14.72
N PHE A 65 -25.78 21.51 -14.69
CA PHE A 65 -24.79 21.25 -13.64
C PHE A 65 -25.15 22.01 -12.37
N HIS A 66 -24.99 21.34 -11.23
CA HIS A 66 -25.07 21.97 -9.91
C HIS A 66 -23.74 21.86 -9.18
N PHE A 67 -23.49 22.77 -8.24
CA PHE A 67 -22.16 22.85 -7.63
C PHE A 67 -22.14 23.28 -6.16
N LEU A 68 -21.04 22.95 -5.51
CA LEU A 68 -20.70 23.38 -4.16
C LEU A 68 -19.21 23.68 -4.07
N GLY A 69 -18.87 24.94 -3.84
CA GLY A 69 -17.57 25.41 -3.39
C GLY A 69 -17.60 25.63 -1.88
N GLN A 70 -16.71 24.97 -1.14
CA GLN A 70 -16.59 25.15 0.30
C GLN A 70 -15.13 25.13 0.75
N GLU A 71 -14.84 25.85 1.84
CA GLU A 71 -13.61 25.70 2.59
C GLU A 71 -13.72 24.50 3.54
N ILE A 72 -12.92 23.47 3.31
CA ILE A 72 -12.80 22.29 4.17
C ILE A 72 -11.38 22.27 4.75
N MET A 73 -11.26 22.18 6.07
CA MET A 73 -9.96 22.04 6.72
C MET A 73 -9.35 20.67 6.39
N ILE A 74 -8.21 20.66 5.69
CA ILE A 74 -7.53 19.45 5.22
C ILE A 74 -6.35 19.11 6.16
N PRO A 75 -6.57 18.53 7.36
CA PRO A 75 -5.54 17.58 7.79
C PRO A 75 -5.96 16.32 8.55
N SER A 76 -7.22 16.11 8.98
CA SER A 76 -7.51 14.98 9.89
C SER A 76 -8.67 14.04 9.50
N ARG A 77 -9.58 14.45 8.61
CA ARG A 77 -10.73 13.64 8.19
C ARG A 77 -11.27 14.12 6.85
N PHE A 78 -10.44 14.21 5.81
CA PHE A 78 -10.87 14.87 4.58
C PHE A 78 -12.05 14.15 3.94
N GLU A 79 -11.98 12.83 3.77
CA GLU A 79 -13.09 12.04 3.20
C GLU A 79 -14.39 12.20 4.00
N VAL A 80 -14.32 12.07 5.32
CA VAL A 80 -15.50 12.18 6.20
C VAL A 80 -16.05 13.61 6.21
N SER A 81 -15.18 14.62 6.22
CA SER A 81 -15.59 16.03 6.19
C SER A 81 -16.22 16.39 4.85
N LEU A 82 -15.68 15.86 3.75
CA LEU A 82 -16.22 16.02 2.41
C LEU A 82 -17.59 15.37 2.29
N GLN A 83 -17.75 14.13 2.74
CA GLN A 83 -19.04 13.44 2.74
C GLN A 83 -20.07 14.17 3.59
N HIS A 84 -19.69 14.61 4.80
CA HIS A 84 -20.56 15.38 5.68
C HIS A 84 -20.96 16.72 5.06
N SER A 85 -20.02 17.42 4.42
CA SER A 85 -20.27 18.67 3.69
C SER A 85 -21.30 18.47 2.57
N ILE A 86 -21.08 17.49 1.68
CA ILE A 86 -22.01 17.15 0.59
C ILE A 86 -23.41 16.85 1.14
N LEU A 87 -23.51 15.93 2.12
CA LEU A 87 -24.80 15.51 2.67
C LEU A 87 -25.52 16.64 3.41
N SER A 88 -24.79 17.46 4.18
CA SER A 88 -25.37 18.61 4.89
C SER A 88 -25.89 19.64 3.90
N SER A 89 -25.11 20.00 2.88
CA SER A 89 -25.53 20.96 1.87
C SER A 89 -26.74 20.48 1.06
N MET A 90 -26.78 19.21 0.67
CA MET A 90 -27.95 18.62 0.01
C MET A 90 -29.19 18.60 0.94
N SER A 91 -29.00 18.44 2.25
CA SER A 91 -30.10 18.48 3.23
C SER A 91 -30.70 19.88 3.43
N GLU A 92 -29.88 20.92 3.32
CA GLU A 92 -30.31 22.32 3.46
C GLU A 92 -31.17 22.78 2.28
N VAL A 93 -30.89 22.27 1.07
CA VAL A 93 -31.69 22.54 -0.14
C VAL A 93 -33.05 21.84 -0.07
N THR A 94 -33.12 20.68 0.58
CA THR A 94 -34.28 19.78 0.48
C THR A 94 -35.41 20.02 1.47
N CYS A 95 -35.21 20.70 2.60
CA CYS A 95 -36.23 20.64 3.67
C CYS A 95 -36.46 21.96 4.41
N LYS A 96 -37.11 22.94 3.77
CA LYS A 96 -37.68 24.10 4.51
C LYS A 96 -39.11 23.88 4.99
N LYS A 97 -39.89 22.96 4.39
CA LYS A 97 -41.26 22.63 4.80
C LYS A 97 -41.58 21.13 4.68
N PRO A 98 -42.19 20.48 5.69
CA PRO A 98 -42.51 19.04 5.69
C PRO A 98 -43.51 18.58 4.61
N THR A 99 -44.15 19.50 3.89
CA THR A 99 -45.21 19.22 2.92
C THR A 99 -44.71 19.09 1.47
N ASP A 100 -43.41 19.28 1.21
CA ASP A 100 -42.88 19.21 -0.15
C ASP A 100 -42.86 17.77 -0.67
N SER A 101 -43.45 17.57 -1.85
CA SER A 101 -43.58 16.26 -2.50
C SER A 101 -42.23 15.60 -2.83
N GLN A 102 -41.18 16.40 -3.00
CA GLN A 102 -39.78 16.01 -3.21
C GLN A 102 -39.13 15.40 -1.94
N CYS A 103 -39.79 15.53 -0.78
CA CYS A 103 -39.29 15.07 0.53
C CYS A 103 -39.86 13.73 0.96
N ARG A 104 -40.69 13.06 0.14
CA ARG A 104 -41.21 11.72 0.45
C ARG A 104 -40.03 10.75 0.48
N ARG A 105 -39.66 10.24 1.65
CA ARG A 105 -38.60 9.24 1.77
C ARG A 105 -39.13 7.85 1.37
N ASN A 106 -38.33 7.07 0.67
CA ASN A 106 -38.61 5.64 0.47
C ASN A 106 -38.39 4.86 1.79
N GLU A 107 -38.63 3.55 1.78
CA GLU A 107 -38.48 2.68 2.95
C GLU A 107 -37.06 2.64 3.55
N HIS A 108 -36.07 3.16 2.82
CA HIS A 108 -34.67 3.29 3.25
C HIS A 108 -34.29 4.70 3.69
N GLY A 109 -35.26 5.64 3.79
CA GLY A 109 -35.00 7.00 4.23
C GLY A 109 -34.44 7.94 3.14
N ILE A 110 -34.42 7.52 1.88
CA ILE A 110 -33.90 8.28 0.73
C ILE A 110 -35.02 9.14 0.14
N PRO A 111 -34.84 10.46 -0.04
CA PRO A 111 -35.84 11.33 -0.66
C PRO A 111 -36.19 10.87 -2.09
N ASN A 112 -37.49 10.86 -2.42
CA ASN A 112 -37.98 10.57 -3.76
C ASN A 112 -37.76 11.79 -4.66
N GLY A 113 -36.82 11.69 -5.59
CA GLY A 113 -36.60 12.71 -6.63
C GLY A 113 -35.15 13.18 -6.75
N PHE A 114 -34.95 14.16 -7.63
CA PHE A 114 -33.68 14.85 -7.83
C PHE A 114 -33.39 15.79 -6.66
N ILE A 115 -32.16 15.76 -6.13
CA ILE A 115 -31.69 16.67 -5.09
C ILE A 115 -30.44 17.39 -5.59
N PRO A 116 -30.54 18.67 -5.95
CA PRO A 116 -29.41 19.45 -6.42
C PRO A 116 -28.49 19.86 -5.27
N LEU A 117 -27.21 20.04 -5.58
CA LEU A 117 -26.30 20.89 -4.81
C LEU A 117 -26.82 22.35 -4.80
N PRO A 118 -26.44 23.16 -3.81
CA PRO A 118 -27.10 24.45 -3.58
C PRO A 118 -26.72 25.57 -4.57
N ASP A 119 -25.83 25.32 -5.52
CA ASP A 119 -25.24 26.31 -6.43
C ASP A 119 -24.58 27.47 -5.68
N LEU A 120 -23.69 27.09 -4.75
CA LEU A 120 -22.98 28.02 -3.87
C LEU A 120 -21.48 27.86 -4.00
N GLU A 121 -20.77 28.98 -4.00
CA GLU A 121 -19.32 29.05 -3.86
C GLU A 121 -18.99 29.93 -2.64
N ALA A 122 -18.51 29.33 -1.57
CA ALA A 122 -18.09 30.08 -0.39
C ALA A 122 -16.79 30.86 -0.68
N PRO A 123 -16.59 32.04 -0.05
CA PRO A 123 -15.29 32.70 -0.06
C PRO A 123 -14.20 31.73 0.45
N ASN A 124 -13.02 31.75 -0.17
CA ASN A 124 -11.88 30.88 0.16
C ASN A 124 -12.11 29.37 -0.04
N SER A 125 -13.03 28.99 -0.91
CA SER A 125 -13.23 27.58 -1.28
C SER A 125 -11.91 26.91 -1.69
N ASN A 126 -11.61 25.79 -1.06
CA ASN A 126 -10.47 24.92 -1.38
C ASN A 126 -10.92 23.52 -1.85
N VAL A 127 -12.23 23.27 -1.80
CA VAL A 127 -12.92 22.11 -2.34
C VAL A 127 -14.03 22.61 -3.26
N ALA A 128 -14.15 21.98 -4.42
CA ALA A 128 -15.23 22.22 -5.35
C ALA A 128 -15.83 20.89 -5.82
N ILE A 129 -17.16 20.81 -5.82
CA ILE A 129 -17.94 19.62 -6.17
C ILE A 129 -18.91 20.02 -7.27
N VAL A 130 -19.00 19.20 -8.32
CA VAL A 130 -19.98 19.34 -9.41
C VAL A 130 -20.88 18.10 -9.41
N GLN A 131 -22.16 18.32 -9.67
CA GLN A 131 -23.19 17.30 -9.77
C GLN A 131 -23.91 17.43 -11.11
N ARG A 132 -24.06 16.30 -11.81
CA ARG A 132 -24.82 16.17 -13.05
C ARG A 132 -25.67 14.91 -12.99
N TYR A 133 -26.93 15.00 -13.40
CA TYR A 133 -27.81 13.84 -13.51
C TYR A 133 -27.91 13.37 -14.95
N LEU A 134 -27.76 12.06 -15.13
CA LEU A 134 -27.75 11.40 -16.44
C LEU A 134 -28.66 10.17 -16.40
N ARG A 135 -29.19 9.77 -17.55
CA ARG A 135 -29.93 8.52 -17.75
C ARG A 135 -28.99 7.44 -18.24
N THR A 136 -29.08 6.24 -17.68
CA THR A 136 -28.30 5.10 -18.16
C THR A 136 -28.85 4.58 -19.49
N PRO A 137 -27.97 4.15 -20.41
CA PRO A 137 -26.51 4.28 -20.39
C PRO A 137 -26.03 5.72 -20.70
N PHE A 138 -24.93 6.15 -20.08
CA PHE A 138 -24.31 7.46 -20.32
C PHE A 138 -22.78 7.38 -20.35
N GLN A 139 -22.15 8.40 -20.94
CA GLN A 139 -20.70 8.61 -20.96
C GLN A 139 -20.42 10.11 -20.90
N PHE A 140 -19.43 10.52 -20.11
CA PHE A 140 -18.92 11.88 -20.00
C PHE A 140 -17.44 11.84 -19.65
N ASP A 141 -16.72 12.92 -19.93
CA ASP A 141 -15.28 13.03 -19.69
C ASP A 141 -14.99 14.10 -18.64
N VAL A 142 -13.99 13.84 -17.79
CA VAL A 142 -13.42 14.82 -16.86
C VAL A 142 -11.95 15.00 -17.22
N VAL A 143 -11.57 16.22 -17.57
CA VAL A 143 -10.26 16.54 -18.14
C VAL A 143 -9.48 17.44 -17.20
N PHE A 144 -8.24 17.07 -16.92
CA PHE A 144 -7.30 17.90 -16.17
C PHE A 144 -6.28 18.50 -17.15
N GLU A 145 -6.20 19.83 -17.22
CA GLU A 145 -5.32 20.55 -18.13
C GLU A 145 -4.34 21.44 -17.35
N SER A 146 -3.04 21.14 -17.47
CA SER A 146 -1.95 22.02 -17.04
C SER A 146 -1.24 22.71 -18.21
N SER A 147 -1.63 22.38 -19.45
CA SER A 147 -1.20 23.00 -20.71
C SER A 147 -2.28 22.79 -21.77
N ALA A 148 -2.35 23.69 -22.76
CA ALA A 148 -3.38 23.69 -23.80
C ALA A 148 -3.08 22.68 -24.93
N ASP A 149 -3.31 21.39 -24.68
CA ASP A 149 -3.36 20.36 -25.72
C ASP A 149 -4.70 19.61 -25.59
N ASP A 150 -5.49 19.60 -26.67
CA ASP A 150 -6.82 18.99 -26.72
C ASP A 150 -6.78 17.76 -27.63
N ASP A 151 -6.35 16.63 -27.08
CA ASP A 151 -6.38 15.34 -27.76
C ASP A 151 -7.72 14.63 -27.55
N ALA A 152 -8.17 13.90 -28.59
CA ALA A 152 -9.37 13.07 -28.50
C ALA A 152 -9.18 11.89 -27.53
N ILE A 153 -9.74 12.01 -26.32
CA ILE A 153 -9.62 11.04 -25.21
C ILE A 153 -9.96 9.60 -25.63
N SER A 154 -11.02 9.43 -26.43
CA SER A 154 -11.48 8.09 -26.83
C SER A 154 -10.46 7.33 -27.68
N ASP A 155 -9.82 8.00 -28.65
CA ASP A 155 -8.79 7.40 -29.48
C ASP A 155 -7.53 7.07 -28.65
N ALA A 156 -7.20 7.95 -27.70
CA ALA A 156 -6.11 7.71 -26.77
C ALA A 156 -6.37 6.47 -25.89
N VAL A 157 -7.57 6.31 -25.33
CA VAL A 157 -7.92 5.14 -24.48
C VAL A 157 -7.76 3.83 -25.23
N GLU A 158 -8.30 3.73 -26.44
CA GLU A 158 -8.23 2.52 -27.25
C GLU A 158 -6.79 2.22 -27.71
N ALA A 159 -6.02 3.25 -28.07
CA ALA A 159 -4.61 3.11 -28.41
C ALA A 159 -3.78 2.59 -27.21
N HIS A 160 -4.00 3.14 -26.01
CA HIS A 160 -3.32 2.69 -24.79
C HIS A 160 -3.71 1.27 -24.40
N ARG A 161 -4.99 0.89 -24.55
CA ARG A 161 -5.45 -0.48 -24.32
C ARG A 161 -4.71 -1.50 -25.20
N ARG A 162 -4.65 -1.26 -26.51
CA ARG A 162 -3.92 -2.14 -27.45
C ARG A 162 -2.42 -2.19 -27.14
N SER A 163 -1.82 -1.05 -26.79
CA SER A 163 -0.42 -0.98 -26.38
C SER A 163 -0.15 -1.81 -25.11
N PHE A 164 -1.04 -1.71 -24.12
CA PHE A 164 -0.99 -2.51 -22.90
C PHE A 164 -1.06 -4.02 -23.21
N GLU A 165 -2.07 -4.46 -23.95
CA GLU A 165 -2.29 -5.89 -24.29
C GLU A 165 -1.08 -6.46 -25.06
N SER A 166 -0.56 -5.71 -26.04
CA SER A 166 0.62 -6.12 -26.81
C SER A 166 1.88 -6.22 -25.93
N ARG A 167 2.11 -5.23 -25.06
CA ARG A 167 3.26 -5.24 -24.14
C ARG A 167 3.13 -6.35 -23.11
N PHE A 168 1.94 -6.59 -22.57
CA PHE A 168 1.68 -7.60 -21.55
C PHE A 168 2.05 -9.01 -22.04
N ARG A 169 1.59 -9.38 -23.23
CA ARG A 169 1.94 -10.65 -23.87
C ARG A 169 3.45 -10.82 -24.04
N HIS A 170 4.13 -9.76 -24.47
CA HIS A 170 5.57 -9.77 -24.67
C HIS A 170 6.35 -9.90 -23.35
N VAL A 171 6.00 -9.11 -22.33
CA VAL A 171 6.70 -9.08 -21.04
C VAL A 171 6.61 -10.41 -20.30
N PHE A 172 5.44 -11.04 -20.32
CA PHE A 172 5.20 -12.28 -19.57
C PHE A 172 5.32 -13.56 -20.41
N ASN A 173 5.63 -13.45 -21.71
CA ASN A 173 5.79 -14.56 -22.64
C ASN A 173 4.63 -15.58 -22.58
N LEU A 174 3.40 -15.10 -22.75
CA LEU A 174 2.19 -15.88 -22.47
C LEU A 174 1.60 -16.59 -23.70
N GLU A 175 2.41 -16.87 -24.73
CA GLU A 175 1.93 -17.47 -25.99
C GLU A 175 1.32 -18.87 -25.82
N GLU A 176 1.74 -19.60 -24.79
CA GLU A 176 1.29 -20.97 -24.49
C GLU A 176 -0.03 -21.03 -23.68
N PHE A 177 -0.55 -19.89 -23.22
CA PHE A 177 -1.73 -19.82 -22.36
C PHE A 177 -3.01 -19.51 -23.14
N SER A 178 -4.16 -19.94 -22.62
CA SER A 178 -5.46 -19.64 -23.22
C SER A 178 -5.80 -18.15 -23.13
N ALA A 179 -6.69 -17.67 -23.99
CA ALA A 179 -7.17 -16.29 -23.94
C ALA A 179 -7.76 -15.91 -22.57
N SER A 180 -8.51 -16.82 -21.94
CA SER A 180 -9.07 -16.61 -20.60
C SER A 180 -8.01 -16.56 -19.48
N GLN A 181 -6.93 -17.33 -19.60
CA GLN A 181 -5.81 -17.27 -18.66
C GLN A 181 -5.04 -15.95 -18.80
N ILE A 182 -4.87 -15.47 -20.03
CA ILE A 182 -4.23 -14.19 -20.31
C ILE A 182 -5.08 -13.04 -19.76
N GLU A 183 -6.39 -13.03 -20.03
CA GLU A 183 -7.33 -12.03 -19.49
C GLU A 183 -7.31 -12.01 -17.97
N PHE A 184 -7.34 -13.18 -17.31
CA PHE A 184 -7.21 -13.28 -15.86
C PHE A 184 -5.89 -12.68 -15.34
N ALA A 185 -4.78 -12.94 -16.04
CA ALA A 185 -3.47 -12.39 -15.67
C ALA A 185 -3.41 -10.86 -15.89
N GLU A 186 -4.01 -10.35 -16.96
CA GLU A 186 -4.15 -8.92 -17.25
C GLU A 186 -4.93 -8.20 -16.15
N ILE A 187 -6.08 -8.77 -15.74
CA ILE A 187 -6.90 -8.26 -14.63
C ILE A 187 -6.10 -8.28 -13.31
N THR A 188 -5.35 -9.35 -13.06
CA THR A 188 -4.55 -9.50 -11.83
C THR A 188 -3.46 -8.44 -11.73
N LEU A 189 -2.65 -8.24 -12.79
CA LEU A 189 -1.64 -7.19 -12.80
C LEU A 189 -2.27 -5.80 -12.73
N SER A 190 -3.35 -5.56 -13.48
CA SER A 190 -4.04 -4.26 -13.51
C SER A 190 -4.58 -3.87 -12.14
N ASN A 191 -5.15 -4.83 -11.39
CA ASN A 191 -5.61 -4.58 -10.02
C ASN A 191 -4.46 -4.32 -9.05
N LEU A 192 -3.33 -5.03 -9.18
CA LEU A 192 -2.14 -4.76 -8.38
C LEU A 192 -1.61 -3.34 -8.62
N LEU A 193 -1.48 -2.94 -9.90
CA LEU A 193 -1.03 -1.60 -10.28
C LEU A 193 -2.04 -0.52 -9.85
N GLY A 194 -3.34 -0.77 -10.03
CA GLY A 194 -4.42 0.11 -9.56
C GLY A 194 -4.55 0.18 -8.03
N GLY A 195 -3.84 -0.70 -7.30
CA GLY A 195 -3.73 -0.67 -5.85
C GLY A 195 -2.56 0.19 -5.34
N PHE A 196 -1.75 0.78 -6.21
CA PHE A 196 -0.72 1.72 -5.78
C PHE A 196 -1.33 2.99 -5.19
N GLY A 197 -0.77 3.43 -4.07
CA GLY A 197 -1.14 4.68 -3.42
C GLY A 197 0.09 5.50 -3.03
N TYR A 198 -0.12 6.79 -2.84
CA TYR A 198 0.83 7.70 -2.22
C TYR A 198 0.27 8.17 -0.88
N PHE A 199 0.96 7.83 0.20
CA PHE A 199 0.54 8.11 1.58
C PHE A 199 1.52 9.07 2.23
N HIS A 200 1.04 10.01 3.02
CA HIS A 200 1.88 10.99 3.71
C HIS A 200 1.36 11.28 5.11
N GLY A 201 2.27 11.40 6.06
CA GLY A 201 1.94 11.67 7.45
C GLY A 201 2.88 10.93 8.42
N PRO A 202 2.80 11.23 9.72
CA PRO A 202 3.53 10.50 10.74
C PRO A 202 2.80 9.18 11.07
N LEU A 203 3.48 8.30 11.79
CA LEU A 203 2.92 7.09 12.41
C LEU A 203 2.83 7.27 13.92
N THR A 204 1.86 6.61 14.56
CA THR A 204 1.82 6.48 16.01
C THR A 204 2.72 5.33 16.44
N ILE A 205 3.70 5.60 17.31
CA ILE A 205 4.68 4.63 17.78
C ILE A 205 4.53 4.45 19.29
N ASN A 206 4.58 3.21 19.76
CA ASN A 206 4.81 2.90 21.17
C ASN A 206 6.31 2.65 21.39
N SER A 207 6.95 3.49 22.21
CA SER A 207 8.39 3.39 22.50
C SER A 207 8.73 2.64 23.80
N GLY A 208 7.73 2.13 24.52
CA GLY A 208 7.92 1.50 25.84
C GLY A 208 7.77 -0.02 25.85
N ASP A 209 8.39 -0.64 26.85
CA ASP A 209 8.32 -2.08 27.13
C ASP A 209 7.00 -2.41 27.86
N ALA A 210 6.15 -3.21 27.21
CA ALA A 210 4.96 -3.88 27.75
C ALA A 210 3.77 -3.01 28.25
N ARG A 211 2.74 -2.98 27.39
CA ARG A 211 1.35 -2.46 27.56
C ARG A 211 1.20 -0.92 27.60
N PRO A 212 0.37 -0.34 26.71
CA PRO A 212 0.31 1.11 26.51
C PRO A 212 -0.39 1.83 27.67
N GLY A 213 0.35 2.62 28.42
CA GLY A 213 -0.18 3.86 28.98
C GLY A 213 -0.19 4.93 27.88
N ARG A 214 -1.22 5.79 27.82
CA ARG A 214 -1.28 6.90 26.83
C ARG A 214 -0.03 7.79 26.83
N ASP A 215 0.69 7.84 27.95
CA ASP A 215 1.89 8.66 28.15
C ASP A 215 3.15 8.12 27.44
N GLN A 216 3.09 6.95 26.80
CA GLN A 216 4.23 6.31 26.10
C GLN A 216 4.11 6.33 24.57
N LEU A 217 3.04 6.93 24.03
CA LEU A 217 2.84 7.06 22.59
C LEU A 217 3.58 8.29 22.04
N THR A 218 4.39 8.06 21.02
CA THR A 218 5.12 9.10 20.29
C THR A 218 4.70 9.12 18.82
N SER A 219 5.08 10.17 18.09
CA SER A 219 4.88 10.24 16.64
C SER A 219 6.21 10.04 15.93
N SER A 220 6.19 9.28 14.84
CA SER A 220 7.34 9.18 13.93
C SER A 220 7.62 10.54 13.28
N SER A 221 8.77 10.62 12.61
CA SER A 221 9.01 11.71 11.65
C SER A 221 7.96 11.66 10.53
N GLU A 222 7.65 12.82 9.96
CA GLU A 222 6.87 12.92 8.72
C GLU A 222 7.60 12.17 7.60
N ALA A 223 6.88 11.31 6.88
CA ALA A 223 7.41 10.64 5.72
C ALA A 223 6.31 10.36 4.69
N SER A 224 6.74 10.15 3.45
CA SER A 224 5.87 9.72 2.36
C SER A 224 6.15 8.27 1.98
N LEU A 225 5.11 7.59 1.54
CA LEU A 225 5.17 6.22 1.08
C LEU A 225 4.44 6.06 -0.26
N LEU A 226 5.18 5.71 -1.30
CA LEU A 226 4.64 5.13 -2.53
C LEU A 226 4.66 3.60 -2.39
N SER A 227 3.50 2.95 -2.44
CA SER A 227 3.39 1.51 -2.18
C SER A 227 2.20 0.90 -2.91
N ALA A 228 2.31 -0.37 -3.28
CA ALA A 228 1.14 -1.19 -3.54
C ALA A 228 0.38 -1.46 -2.23
N THR A 229 -0.90 -1.83 -2.33
CA THR A 229 -1.75 -2.19 -1.19
C THR A 229 -2.23 -3.63 -1.33
N PRO A 230 -2.27 -4.44 -0.24
CA PRO A 230 -2.73 -5.83 -0.33
C PRO A 230 -4.19 -5.94 -0.79
N SER A 231 -5.04 -4.99 -0.37
CA SER A 231 -6.44 -4.90 -0.78
C SER A 231 -6.90 -3.44 -0.70
N ARG A 232 -7.45 -2.91 -1.80
CA ARG A 232 -8.01 -1.55 -1.83
C ARG A 232 -9.20 -1.37 -0.88
N GLU A 233 -9.89 -2.46 -0.56
CA GLU A 233 -11.07 -2.46 0.32
C GLU A 233 -10.65 -2.57 1.79
N SER A 234 -9.94 -3.66 2.14
CA SER A 234 -9.66 -4.01 3.54
C SER A 234 -8.33 -3.43 4.05
N PHE A 235 -7.34 -3.30 3.17
CA PHE A 235 -5.96 -2.94 3.51
C PHE A 235 -5.38 -1.84 2.61
N PRO A 236 -6.02 -0.66 2.48
CA PRO A 236 -5.60 0.39 1.55
C PRO A 236 -4.40 1.21 2.10
N ARG A 237 -3.32 0.52 2.48
CA ARG A 237 -2.09 1.09 3.06
C ARG A 237 -0.91 0.13 2.85
N GLY A 238 0.30 0.63 3.10
CA GLY A 238 1.51 -0.16 2.91
C GLY A 238 1.73 -1.19 4.03
N PHE A 239 2.04 -2.43 3.66
CA PHE A 239 2.49 -3.49 4.55
C PHE A 239 3.89 -3.98 4.12
N LEU A 240 4.84 -3.98 5.07
CA LEU A 240 6.26 -4.14 4.79
C LEU A 240 6.57 -5.48 4.13
N TRP A 241 6.03 -6.57 4.69
CA TRP A 241 6.35 -7.90 4.20
C TRP A 241 5.61 -8.23 2.89
N ASP A 242 4.37 -7.78 2.71
CA ASP A 242 3.60 -7.91 1.46
C ASP A 242 4.31 -7.22 0.29
N GLU A 243 4.89 -6.03 0.52
CA GLU A 243 5.48 -5.23 -0.53
C GLU A 243 6.61 -5.95 -1.27
N GLY A 244 7.42 -6.75 -0.56
CA GLY A 244 8.45 -7.56 -1.22
C GLY A 244 7.87 -8.49 -2.29
N PHE A 245 6.70 -9.08 -2.05
CA PHE A 245 6.00 -9.94 -3.01
C PHE A 245 5.34 -9.13 -4.14
N HIS A 246 4.69 -8.01 -3.82
CA HIS A 246 4.15 -7.10 -4.85
C HIS A 246 5.22 -6.72 -5.86
N GLN A 247 6.39 -6.32 -5.36
CA GLN A 247 7.50 -5.84 -6.19
C GLN A 247 8.19 -6.94 -6.99
N MET A 248 8.01 -8.23 -6.65
CA MET A 248 8.46 -9.33 -7.51
C MET A 248 7.69 -9.38 -8.84
N LEU A 249 6.40 -9.01 -8.83
CA LEU A 249 5.58 -8.93 -10.04
C LEU A 249 5.71 -7.55 -10.72
N VAL A 250 5.59 -6.46 -9.95
CA VAL A 250 5.64 -5.09 -10.51
C VAL A 250 6.93 -4.86 -11.28
N GLN A 251 8.09 -5.30 -10.77
CA GLN A 251 9.35 -5.06 -11.46
C GLN A 251 9.48 -5.77 -12.82
N LYS A 252 8.68 -6.81 -13.08
CA LYS A 252 8.64 -7.47 -14.40
C LYS A 252 7.94 -6.58 -15.42
N TRP A 253 6.89 -5.88 -14.98
CA TRP A 253 6.15 -4.94 -15.80
C TRP A 253 6.86 -3.60 -15.89
N ASP A 254 7.13 -2.95 -14.75
CA ASP A 254 7.72 -1.62 -14.63
C ASP A 254 8.84 -1.61 -13.57
N PRO A 255 10.10 -1.84 -13.98
CA PRO A 255 11.25 -1.77 -13.08
C PRO A 255 11.44 -0.39 -12.43
N GLN A 256 10.99 0.69 -13.06
CA GLN A 256 11.18 2.04 -12.55
C GLN A 256 10.21 2.33 -11.40
N LEU A 257 8.93 2.03 -11.60
CA LEU A 257 7.93 2.10 -10.52
C LEU A 257 8.37 1.25 -9.32
N SER A 258 8.90 0.06 -9.56
CA SER A 258 9.40 -0.80 -8.49
C SER A 258 10.57 -0.18 -7.72
N ARG A 259 11.55 0.42 -8.42
CA ARG A 259 12.65 1.15 -7.77
C ARG A 259 12.15 2.33 -6.94
N GLU A 260 11.13 3.05 -7.40
CA GLU A 260 10.55 4.19 -6.68
C GLU A 260 9.83 3.74 -5.42
N ALA A 261 9.02 2.69 -5.49
CA ALA A 261 8.37 2.09 -4.32
C ALA A 261 9.39 1.58 -3.29
N LEU A 262 10.40 0.81 -3.73
CA LEU A 262 11.46 0.29 -2.86
C LEU A 262 12.27 1.42 -2.21
N LYS A 263 12.61 2.48 -2.96
CA LYS A 263 13.25 3.68 -2.40
C LYS A 263 12.35 4.35 -1.36
N SER A 264 11.04 4.45 -1.63
CA SER A 264 10.09 5.04 -0.70
C SER A 264 10.05 4.27 0.62
N TRP A 265 9.93 2.94 0.56
CA TRP A 265 9.95 2.07 1.74
C TRP A 265 11.25 2.14 2.54
N LEU A 266 12.41 2.09 1.87
CA LEU A 266 13.71 2.26 2.54
C LEU A 266 13.93 3.68 3.08
N GLY A 267 13.19 4.65 2.55
CA GLY A 267 13.14 6.04 2.98
C GLY A 267 12.39 6.24 4.31
N THR A 268 11.42 5.38 4.64
CA THR A 268 10.67 5.47 5.91
C THR A 268 11.37 4.81 7.09
N MET A 269 12.61 4.36 6.91
CA MET A 269 13.41 3.69 7.94
C MET A 269 13.82 4.66 9.05
N GLU A 270 13.57 4.25 10.29
CA GLU A 270 13.99 4.99 11.47
C GLU A 270 15.53 4.91 11.68
N PRO A 271 16.13 5.83 12.45
CA PRO A 271 17.58 5.85 12.70
C PRO A 271 18.14 4.53 13.27
N SER A 272 17.33 3.70 13.93
CA SER A 272 17.73 2.39 14.45
C SER A 272 17.94 1.32 13.37
N GLY A 273 17.36 1.50 12.17
CA GLY A 273 17.23 0.47 11.13
C GLY A 273 15.84 -0.19 11.07
N TRP A 274 14.96 0.13 12.02
CA TRP A 274 13.58 -0.33 12.02
C TRP A 274 12.76 0.29 10.88
N ILE A 275 11.92 -0.51 10.24
CA ILE A 275 10.86 -0.06 9.35
C ILE A 275 9.56 -0.58 9.96
N PRO A 276 8.59 0.30 10.29
CA PRO A 276 7.29 -0.11 10.80
C PRO A 276 6.58 -1.06 9.82
N ARG A 277 6.00 -2.14 10.35
CA ARG A 277 5.41 -3.20 9.52
C ARG A 277 4.18 -2.75 8.74
N GLU A 278 3.39 -1.84 9.31
CA GLU A 278 2.15 -1.36 8.74
C GLU A 278 2.15 0.18 8.76
N GLN A 279 2.07 0.79 7.59
CA GLN A 279 2.28 2.22 7.43
C GLN A 279 0.95 2.96 7.24
N THR A 280 0.20 3.10 8.33
CA THR A 280 -1.04 3.90 8.40
C THR A 280 -0.73 5.40 8.42
N ARG A 281 -0.23 5.92 7.29
CA ARG A 281 0.15 7.33 7.15
C ARG A 281 -1.02 8.17 6.66
N GLY A 282 -1.27 9.26 7.35
CA GLY A 282 -2.31 10.21 6.99
C GLY A 282 -3.67 9.83 7.58
N ALA A 283 -4.54 10.82 7.63
CA ALA A 283 -5.71 10.74 8.47
C ALA A 283 -6.82 9.85 7.89
N ASP A 284 -6.96 9.81 6.56
CA ASP A 284 -7.91 8.92 5.90
C ASP A 284 -7.58 7.45 6.19
N ALA A 285 -6.29 7.08 6.14
CA ALA A 285 -5.82 5.75 6.51
C ALA A 285 -6.14 5.41 7.97
N ILE A 286 -6.01 6.38 8.90
CA ILE A 286 -6.34 6.22 10.32
C ILE A 286 -7.85 6.01 10.51
N THR A 287 -8.69 6.80 9.84
CA THR A 287 -10.15 6.73 10.01
C THR A 287 -10.79 5.44 9.49
N ARG A 288 -10.08 4.70 8.62
CA ARG A 288 -10.53 3.41 8.11
C ARG A 288 -10.37 2.26 9.12
N PHE A 289 -9.76 2.49 10.28
CA PHE A 289 -9.70 1.50 11.36
C PHE A 289 -10.97 1.56 12.22
N PRO A 290 -11.75 0.47 12.32
CA PRO A 290 -12.78 0.32 13.33
C PRO A 290 -12.21 0.48 14.75
N GLU A 291 -13.01 1.03 15.66
CA GLU A 291 -12.60 1.33 17.04
C GLU A 291 -12.00 0.11 17.77
N HIS A 292 -12.59 -1.08 17.58
CA HIS A 292 -12.14 -2.31 18.24
C HIS A 292 -10.76 -2.82 17.77
N ILE A 293 -10.29 -2.41 16.59
CA ILE A 293 -8.96 -2.77 16.05
C ILE A 293 -8.02 -1.58 15.90
N GLN A 294 -8.39 -0.42 16.44
CA GLN A 294 -7.60 0.81 16.35
C GLN A 294 -6.20 0.66 16.95
N HIS A 295 -6.00 -0.22 17.94
CA HIS A 295 -4.70 -0.45 18.56
C HIS A 295 -3.65 -1.03 17.61
N TYR A 296 -4.04 -1.75 16.54
CA TYR A 296 -3.09 -2.28 15.54
C TYR A 296 -2.43 -1.20 14.68
N MET A 297 -2.97 0.03 14.66
CA MET A 297 -2.30 1.14 13.98
C MET A 297 -1.05 1.61 14.74
N ILE A 298 -0.94 1.31 16.03
CA ILE A 298 0.19 1.68 16.87
C ILE A 298 1.36 0.75 16.53
N GLN A 299 2.43 1.32 16.02
CA GLN A 299 3.62 0.58 15.62
C GLN A 299 4.57 0.43 16.81
N SER A 300 5.27 -0.70 16.89
CA SER A 300 6.29 -0.94 17.93
C SER A 300 7.58 -1.47 17.29
N PRO A 301 8.76 -1.01 17.72
CA PRO A 301 10.04 -1.54 17.25
C PRO A 301 10.28 -3.01 17.62
N ASP A 302 9.52 -3.57 18.57
CA ASP A 302 9.56 -5.00 18.89
C ASP A 302 8.79 -5.85 17.88
N VAL A 303 7.78 -5.27 17.23
CA VAL A 303 6.94 -5.95 16.23
C VAL A 303 7.48 -5.64 14.84
N VAL A 304 8.42 -6.48 14.42
CA VAL A 304 9.09 -6.43 13.12
C VAL A 304 8.32 -7.23 12.05
N ASN A 305 8.91 -7.43 10.87
CA ASN A 305 8.36 -8.31 9.83
C ASN A 305 9.46 -8.98 9.00
N PRO A 306 9.13 -10.07 8.26
CA PRO A 306 10.05 -10.68 7.31
C PRO A 306 10.66 -9.64 6.34
N PRO A 307 11.98 -9.67 6.08
CA PRO A 307 12.68 -8.66 5.28
C PRO A 307 12.49 -8.89 3.77
N THR A 308 11.25 -9.04 3.32
CA THR A 308 10.91 -9.44 1.95
C THR A 308 11.39 -8.44 0.89
N LEU A 309 11.58 -7.15 1.23
CA LEU A 309 12.16 -6.14 0.35
C LEU A 309 13.55 -6.50 -0.20
N VAL A 310 14.27 -7.40 0.47
CA VAL A 310 15.55 -7.94 -0.03
C VAL A 310 15.35 -8.73 -1.32
N MET A 311 14.21 -9.42 -1.50
CA MET A 311 13.90 -10.24 -2.68
C MET A 311 13.85 -9.43 -3.98
N PRO A 312 13.00 -8.39 -4.11
CA PRO A 312 12.92 -7.63 -5.35
C PRO A 312 14.19 -6.82 -5.63
N VAL A 313 14.90 -6.34 -4.62
CA VAL A 313 16.21 -5.67 -4.83
C VAL A 313 17.25 -6.66 -5.38
N ARG A 314 17.28 -7.89 -4.87
CA ARG A 314 18.13 -8.95 -5.45
C ARG A 314 17.74 -9.25 -6.89
N ALA A 315 16.45 -9.36 -7.19
CA ALA A 315 15.97 -9.62 -8.55
C ALA A 315 16.34 -8.50 -9.53
N LEU A 316 16.19 -7.23 -9.11
CA LEU A 316 16.65 -6.06 -9.88
C LEU A 316 18.17 -6.06 -10.10
N MET A 317 18.96 -6.38 -9.07
CA MET A 317 20.41 -6.50 -9.24
C MET A 317 20.78 -7.57 -10.27
N LEU A 318 20.09 -8.72 -10.25
CA LEU A 318 20.36 -9.83 -11.17
C LEU A 318 19.90 -9.54 -12.61
N SER A 319 18.98 -8.60 -12.82
CA SER A 319 18.57 -8.17 -14.16
C SER A 319 19.42 -7.02 -14.72
N GLU A 320 20.17 -6.32 -13.88
CA GLU A 320 21.14 -5.31 -14.34
C GLU A 320 22.34 -5.96 -15.04
N PRO A 321 22.84 -5.37 -16.15
CA PRO A 321 24.05 -5.86 -16.81
C PRO A 321 25.26 -5.72 -15.88
N VAL A 322 26.10 -6.76 -15.82
CA VAL A 322 27.33 -6.73 -15.01
C VAL A 322 28.29 -5.70 -15.58
N GLN A 323 28.59 -4.68 -14.79
CA GLN A 323 29.60 -3.66 -15.09
C GLN A 323 30.83 -3.89 -14.23
N VAL A 324 32.03 -3.69 -14.79
CA VAL A 324 33.30 -3.81 -14.06
C VAL A 324 34.18 -2.59 -14.29
N ASP A 325 34.95 -2.19 -13.29
CA ASP A 325 35.93 -1.11 -13.41
C ASP A 325 37.23 -1.58 -14.09
N GLY A 326 38.16 -0.65 -14.32
CA GLY A 326 39.47 -0.96 -14.93
C GLY A 326 40.37 -1.89 -14.10
N LYS A 327 39.95 -2.29 -12.89
CA LYS A 327 40.61 -3.26 -12.01
C LYS A 327 39.84 -4.59 -11.94
N GLY A 328 38.77 -4.75 -12.72
CA GLY A 328 37.93 -5.95 -12.73
C GLY A 328 36.93 -6.02 -11.57
N SER A 329 36.73 -4.94 -10.82
CA SER A 329 35.80 -4.90 -9.68
C SER A 329 34.37 -4.61 -10.14
N ILE A 330 33.39 -5.32 -9.60
CA ILE A 330 31.96 -5.12 -9.95
C ILE A 330 31.50 -3.71 -9.55
N ILE A 331 30.92 -3.00 -10.51
CA ILE A 331 30.26 -1.71 -10.33
C ILE A 331 28.75 -1.96 -10.17
N ARG A 332 28.20 -1.52 -9.04
CA ARG A 332 26.75 -1.56 -8.78
C ARG A 332 26.12 -0.24 -9.21
N SER A 333 24.87 -0.29 -9.70
CA SER A 333 24.10 0.93 -9.95
C SER A 333 23.95 1.77 -8.68
N GLY A 334 23.63 3.05 -8.84
CA GLY A 334 23.35 3.94 -7.71
C GLY A 334 22.23 3.39 -6.82
N PHE A 335 21.16 2.91 -7.45
CA PHE A 335 20.04 2.29 -6.74
C PHE A 335 20.48 1.06 -5.90
N ILE A 336 21.22 0.11 -6.48
CA ILE A 336 21.66 -1.09 -5.74
C ILE A 336 22.63 -0.71 -4.61
N SER A 337 23.51 0.27 -4.84
CA SER A 337 24.44 0.75 -3.81
C SER A 337 23.71 1.38 -2.62
N ASP A 338 22.70 2.21 -2.88
CA ASP A 338 21.90 2.86 -1.83
C ASP A 338 21.02 1.84 -1.10
N ALA A 339 20.42 0.91 -1.84
CA ALA A 339 19.62 -0.17 -1.29
C ALA A 339 20.48 -1.09 -0.41
N TYR A 340 21.72 -1.39 -0.79
CA TYR A 340 22.66 -2.16 0.05
C TYR A 340 22.86 -1.51 1.43
N GLU A 341 23.15 -0.21 1.48
CA GLU A 341 23.40 0.48 2.76
C GLU A 341 22.17 0.43 3.68
N LYS A 342 20.98 0.66 3.11
CA LYS A 342 19.71 0.62 3.84
C LYS A 342 19.35 -0.80 4.27
N LEU A 343 19.36 -1.77 3.35
CA LEU A 343 19.01 -3.16 3.66
C LEU A 343 20.00 -3.81 4.63
N SER A 344 21.29 -3.51 4.54
CA SER A 344 22.29 -3.95 5.51
C SER A 344 21.92 -3.48 6.91
N LYS A 345 21.61 -2.18 7.06
CA LYS A 345 21.15 -1.62 8.33
C LYS A 345 19.86 -2.26 8.84
N HIS A 346 18.88 -2.47 7.95
CA HIS A 346 17.60 -3.08 8.30
C HIS A 346 17.73 -4.54 8.76
N VAL A 347 18.47 -5.36 8.01
CA VAL A 347 18.68 -6.78 8.33
C VAL A 347 19.52 -6.94 9.60
N MET A 348 20.53 -6.07 9.82
CA MET A 348 21.27 -6.05 11.09
C MET A 348 20.39 -5.61 12.26
N PHE A 349 19.48 -4.64 12.06
CA PHE A 349 18.49 -4.28 13.06
C PHE A 349 17.58 -5.47 13.39
N LEU A 350 17.07 -6.19 12.38
CA LEU A 350 16.25 -7.38 12.57
C LEU A 350 17.00 -8.45 13.38
N ALA A 351 18.22 -8.80 12.97
CA ALA A 351 19.03 -9.80 13.66
C ALA A 351 19.32 -9.43 15.11
N ARG A 352 19.67 -8.15 15.37
CA ARG A 352 19.97 -7.67 16.74
C ARG A 352 18.70 -7.59 17.59
N SER A 353 17.65 -6.98 17.07
CA SER A 353 16.39 -6.77 17.81
C SER A 353 15.68 -8.07 18.10
N GLN A 354 15.85 -9.10 17.25
CA GLN A 354 15.20 -10.39 17.39
C GLN A 354 16.13 -11.51 17.90
N ALA A 355 17.31 -11.17 18.43
CA ALA A 355 18.24 -12.16 18.98
C ALA A 355 17.59 -12.97 20.11
N GLY A 356 17.79 -14.29 20.07
CA GLY A 356 17.40 -15.24 21.11
C GLY A 356 18.42 -15.35 22.24
N LYS A 357 18.18 -16.26 23.19
CA LYS A 357 19.08 -16.48 24.36
C LYS A 357 20.36 -17.21 24.00
N VAL A 358 20.34 -18.01 22.94
CA VAL A 358 21.51 -18.74 22.42
C VAL A 358 22.08 -17.96 21.22
N GLU A 359 23.41 -17.89 21.12
CA GLU A 359 24.08 -17.20 20.02
C GLU A 359 23.59 -17.72 18.66
N ASN A 360 23.33 -16.81 17.73
CA ASN A 360 22.82 -17.10 16.38
C ASN A 360 21.44 -17.80 16.32
N THR A 361 20.68 -17.78 17.42
CA THR A 361 19.26 -18.14 17.45
C THR A 361 18.40 -16.90 17.53
N PHE A 362 17.12 -17.01 17.15
CA PHE A 362 16.24 -15.85 17.05
C PHE A 362 14.84 -16.13 17.57
N TYR A 363 14.22 -15.09 18.12
CA TYR A 363 12.92 -15.11 18.75
C TYR A 363 12.08 -13.93 18.26
N TRP A 364 10.86 -14.24 17.79
CA TRP A 364 9.88 -13.24 17.38
C TRP A 364 9.31 -12.61 18.64
N ARG A 365 9.64 -11.34 18.87
CA ARG A 365 9.06 -10.56 19.97
C ARG A 365 7.61 -10.18 19.64
N GLY A 366 6.86 -9.82 20.68
CA GLY A 366 5.48 -9.37 20.54
C GLY A 366 4.46 -10.49 20.31
N ARG A 367 4.76 -11.73 20.71
CA ARG A 367 3.75 -12.79 20.78
C ARG A 367 2.75 -12.48 21.88
N GLU A 368 1.47 -12.64 21.58
CA GLU A 368 0.37 -12.35 22.51
C GLU A 368 -0.75 -13.36 22.39
N GLU A 369 -1.42 -13.67 23.51
CA GLU A 369 -2.61 -14.52 23.53
C GLU A 369 -3.87 -13.64 23.51
N THR A 370 -4.71 -13.84 22.50
CA THR A 370 -6.02 -13.18 22.36
C THR A 370 -7.07 -14.25 22.10
N ASP A 371 -8.15 -14.25 22.90
CA ASP A 371 -9.26 -15.21 22.78
C ASP A 371 -8.85 -16.70 22.72
N GLY A 372 -7.76 -17.05 23.42
CA GLY A 372 -7.23 -18.42 23.49
C GLY A 372 -6.37 -18.83 22.29
N ILE A 373 -6.05 -17.91 21.38
CA ILE A 373 -5.13 -18.09 20.26
C ILE A 373 -3.87 -17.26 20.52
N ILE A 374 -2.69 -17.88 20.42
CA ILE A 374 -1.41 -17.18 20.55
C ILE A 374 -0.98 -16.71 19.18
N HIS A 375 -0.93 -15.40 18.99
CA HIS A 375 -0.55 -14.77 17.74
C HIS A 375 0.94 -14.42 17.70
N THR A 376 1.51 -14.50 16.50
CA THR A 376 2.90 -14.09 16.20
C THR A 376 2.91 -13.12 15.01
N LEU A 377 2.26 -11.96 15.19
CA LEU A 377 2.07 -10.93 14.16
C LEU A 377 3.37 -10.50 13.46
N ALA A 378 4.47 -10.49 14.22
CA ALA A 378 5.78 -10.14 13.72
C ALA A 378 6.28 -11.09 12.61
N SER A 379 5.80 -12.34 12.57
CA SER A 379 6.21 -13.31 11.55
C SER A 379 5.48 -13.15 10.21
N GLY A 380 4.35 -12.44 10.18
CA GLY A 380 3.42 -12.42 9.03
C GLY A 380 2.58 -13.70 8.90
N LEU A 381 2.79 -14.68 9.78
CA LEU A 381 2.00 -15.91 9.89
C LEU A 381 1.28 -15.89 11.25
N ASP A 382 0.27 -15.03 11.34
CA ASP A 382 -0.29 -14.54 12.61
C ASP A 382 -0.75 -15.66 13.55
N ASP A 383 -1.47 -16.66 13.05
CA ASP A 383 -2.05 -17.76 13.82
C ASP A 383 -1.35 -19.11 13.58
N TYR A 384 -0.18 -19.11 12.91
CA TYR A 384 0.58 -20.33 12.74
C TYR A 384 0.94 -20.91 14.10
N PRO A 385 0.63 -22.19 14.36
CA PRO A 385 0.84 -22.77 15.69
C PRO A 385 2.33 -22.79 16.04
N ARG A 386 2.65 -22.23 17.20
CA ARG A 386 4.00 -22.22 17.81
C ARG A 386 3.90 -22.75 19.24
N ALA A 387 4.96 -22.59 20.06
CA ALA A 387 4.93 -23.12 21.41
C ALA A 387 3.76 -22.50 22.20
N LYS A 388 3.03 -23.35 22.92
CA LYS A 388 1.87 -22.92 23.74
C LYS A 388 2.27 -22.07 24.93
N ASN A 389 3.46 -22.31 25.49
CA ASN A 389 3.99 -21.52 26.60
C ASN A 389 4.96 -20.49 26.02
N ILE A 390 4.52 -19.24 25.91
CA ILE A 390 5.35 -18.13 25.43
C ILE A 390 6.57 -18.01 26.35
N SER A 391 7.76 -18.06 25.77
CA SER A 391 9.01 -17.99 26.51
C SER A 391 10.10 -17.36 25.66
N GLU A 392 10.91 -16.47 26.25
CA GLU A 392 12.09 -15.94 25.57
C GLU A 392 13.15 -17.01 25.25
N ALA A 393 13.00 -18.23 25.76
CA ALA A 393 13.83 -19.38 25.41
C ALA A 393 13.45 -20.01 24.05
N GLU A 394 12.35 -19.59 23.44
CA GLU A 394 11.94 -20.08 22.13
C GLU A 394 12.93 -19.71 21.02
N MET A 395 13.03 -20.58 20.02
CA MET A 395 13.80 -20.35 18.79
C MET A 395 12.88 -20.56 17.59
N HIS A 396 12.72 -19.55 16.75
CA HIS A 396 11.83 -19.61 15.58
C HIS A 396 12.60 -19.88 14.28
N LEU A 397 12.24 -20.97 13.62
CA LEU A 397 12.92 -21.51 12.45
C LEU A 397 12.87 -20.56 11.27
N ASP A 398 11.67 -20.06 10.97
CA ASP A 398 11.40 -19.14 9.87
C ASP A 398 12.21 -17.85 9.99
N LEU A 399 12.29 -17.27 11.20
CA LEU A 399 13.09 -16.08 11.47
C LEU A 399 14.59 -16.30 11.23
N ALA A 400 15.13 -17.40 11.75
CA ALA A 400 16.52 -17.76 11.54
C ALA A 400 16.84 -17.99 10.05
N CYS A 401 15.92 -18.61 9.30
CA CYS A 401 16.02 -18.74 7.84
C CYS A 401 16.04 -17.37 7.15
N TRP A 402 15.10 -16.48 7.51
CA TRP A 402 15.02 -15.14 6.94
C TRP A 402 16.30 -14.34 7.15
N ILE A 403 16.87 -14.36 8.36
CA ILE A 403 18.07 -13.61 8.69
C ILE A 403 19.28 -14.18 7.95
N ALA A 404 19.49 -15.50 7.97
CA ALA A 404 20.60 -16.13 7.26
C ALA A 404 20.58 -15.81 5.76
N TRP A 405 19.42 -16.01 5.13
CA TRP A 405 19.23 -15.73 3.71
C TRP A 405 19.43 -14.24 3.39
N SER A 406 18.89 -13.34 4.22
CA SER A 406 18.96 -11.90 3.99
C SER A 406 20.37 -11.36 4.14
N LEU A 407 21.12 -11.77 5.17
CA LEU A 407 22.52 -11.36 5.35
C LEU A 407 23.38 -11.79 4.17
N LYS A 408 23.23 -13.03 3.71
CA LYS A 408 23.94 -13.56 2.55
C LYS A 408 23.55 -12.82 1.26
N THR A 409 22.27 -12.53 1.09
CA THR A 409 21.75 -11.82 -0.09
C THR A 409 22.22 -10.37 -0.11
N VAL A 410 22.11 -9.64 1.00
CA VAL A 410 22.59 -8.26 1.10
C VAL A 410 24.10 -8.19 0.86
N ALA A 411 24.88 -9.15 1.34
CA ALA A 411 26.30 -9.24 1.01
C ALA A 411 26.58 -9.38 -0.49
N SER A 412 25.67 -9.95 -1.27
CA SER A 412 25.81 -10.03 -2.73
C SER A 412 25.53 -8.68 -3.42
N LEU A 413 24.73 -7.80 -2.80
CA LEU A 413 24.41 -6.47 -3.31
C LEU A 413 25.58 -5.47 -3.14
N ALA A 414 26.54 -5.79 -2.27
CA ALA A 414 27.60 -4.86 -1.89
C ALA A 414 28.42 -4.38 -3.10
N PRO A 415 28.68 -3.05 -3.23
CA PRO A 415 29.66 -2.55 -4.17
C PRO A 415 31.08 -2.95 -3.74
N ALA A 416 32.03 -2.99 -4.68
CA ALA A 416 33.40 -3.43 -4.41
C ALA A 416 34.09 -2.73 -3.23
N ARG A 417 33.79 -1.44 -3.01
CA ARG A 417 34.31 -0.64 -1.87
C ARG A 417 33.86 -1.16 -0.49
N LYS A 418 32.84 -2.02 -0.44
CA LYS A 418 32.25 -2.63 0.77
C LYS A 418 32.52 -4.13 0.88
N ALA A 419 33.54 -4.63 0.16
CA ALA A 419 33.85 -6.07 0.12
C ALA A 419 34.10 -6.67 1.52
N ARG A 420 34.80 -5.95 2.41
CA ARG A 420 35.09 -6.45 3.77
C ARG A 420 33.83 -6.58 4.62
N GLU A 421 32.92 -5.61 4.54
CA GLU A 421 31.63 -5.67 5.22
C GLU A 421 30.77 -6.80 4.65
N ALA A 422 30.78 -6.98 3.32
CA ALA A 422 30.09 -8.09 2.67
C ALA A 422 30.62 -9.45 3.15
N ASP A 423 31.93 -9.61 3.31
CA ASP A 423 32.52 -10.85 3.82
C ASP A 423 32.09 -11.15 5.26
N ARG A 424 31.96 -10.12 6.11
CA ARG A 424 31.43 -10.28 7.48
C ARG A 424 29.97 -10.70 7.48
N LEU A 425 29.14 -10.12 6.61
CA LEU A 425 27.74 -10.50 6.46
C LEU A 425 27.60 -11.96 6.00
N ARG A 426 28.45 -12.41 5.06
CA ARG A 426 28.48 -13.83 4.61
C ARG A 426 28.88 -14.76 5.74
N ALA A 427 29.96 -14.44 6.47
CA ALA A 427 30.41 -15.26 7.58
C ALA A 427 29.34 -15.38 8.67
N ALA A 428 28.66 -14.29 9.02
CA ALA A 428 27.55 -14.31 9.96
C ALA A 428 26.36 -15.15 9.44
N ALA A 429 26.01 -15.02 8.17
CA ALA A 429 24.96 -15.83 7.54
C ALA A 429 25.28 -17.33 7.61
N ASP A 430 26.53 -17.73 7.32
CA ASP A 430 26.96 -19.12 7.35
C ASP A 430 27.00 -19.67 8.78
N GLN A 431 27.40 -18.86 9.77
CA GLN A 431 27.32 -19.23 11.20
C GLN A 431 25.87 -19.45 11.65
N ILE A 432 24.96 -18.52 11.31
CA ILE A 432 23.54 -18.65 11.62
C ILE A 432 22.94 -19.88 10.94
N LYS A 433 23.27 -20.13 9.67
CA LYS A 433 22.83 -21.32 8.95
C LYS A 433 23.30 -22.60 9.66
N SER A 434 24.54 -22.64 10.14
CA SER A 434 25.08 -23.78 10.89
C SER A 434 24.31 -24.00 12.20
N THR A 435 24.13 -22.95 13.00
CA THR A 435 23.35 -23.00 14.26
C THR A 435 21.91 -23.44 13.99
N LEU A 436 21.29 -22.92 12.92
CA LEU A 436 19.93 -23.29 12.52
C LEU A 436 19.78 -24.80 12.35
N PHE A 437 20.67 -25.47 11.62
CA PHE A 437 20.60 -26.93 11.41
C PHE A 437 20.95 -27.76 12.64
N GLN A 438 21.58 -27.15 13.64
CA GLN A 438 21.92 -27.80 14.89
C GLN A 438 20.77 -27.71 15.88
N GLU A 439 20.27 -26.49 16.12
CA GLU A 439 19.32 -26.20 17.19
C GLU A 439 17.87 -26.51 16.81
N HIS A 440 17.50 -26.39 15.53
CA HIS A 440 16.11 -26.59 15.11
C HIS A 440 15.72 -28.04 14.78
N ARG A 441 16.52 -29.03 15.19
CA ARG A 441 16.19 -30.44 14.89
C ARG A 441 14.87 -30.84 15.54
N GLY A 442 13.99 -31.44 14.74
CA GLY A 442 12.74 -32.02 15.22
C GLY A 442 12.95 -33.24 16.12
N THR A 443 11.90 -33.65 16.84
CA THR A 443 11.87 -34.92 17.57
C THR A 443 11.24 -36.01 16.70
N GLY A 444 11.85 -37.21 16.67
CA GLY A 444 11.33 -38.38 15.94
C GLY A 444 12.20 -38.81 14.76
N SER A 445 11.62 -39.58 13.83
CA SER A 445 12.29 -40.11 12.63
C SER A 445 12.26 -39.15 11.44
N SER A 446 11.61 -38.00 11.58
CA SER A 446 11.55 -36.98 10.55
C SER A 446 12.82 -36.13 10.60
N GLU A 447 13.39 -35.87 9.43
CA GLU A 447 14.56 -35.02 9.22
C GLU A 447 14.17 -33.52 9.16
N LEU A 448 12.90 -33.17 9.44
CA LEU A 448 12.42 -31.80 9.42
C LEU A 448 13.04 -30.95 10.53
N LEU A 449 13.20 -29.67 10.21
CA LEU A 449 13.49 -28.65 11.21
C LEU A 449 12.19 -28.05 11.74
N CYS A 450 12.20 -27.65 13.01
CA CYS A 450 11.05 -27.16 13.72
C CYS A 450 11.41 -25.95 14.60
N ASP A 451 10.41 -25.20 15.04
CA ASP A 451 10.58 -24.27 16.16
C ASP A 451 11.05 -25.04 17.41
N GLN A 452 11.72 -24.34 18.32
CA GLN A 452 12.09 -24.88 19.63
C GLN A 452 11.38 -24.08 20.71
N GLY A 453 10.74 -24.78 21.64
CA GLY A 453 10.17 -24.21 22.85
C GLY A 453 11.06 -24.39 24.06
N ALA A 454 10.67 -23.81 25.20
CA ALA A 454 11.41 -23.94 26.46
C ALA A 454 11.62 -25.39 26.93
N THR A 455 10.75 -26.32 26.51
CA THR A 455 10.75 -27.73 26.94
C THR A 455 11.09 -28.72 25.82
N GLY A 456 11.48 -28.24 24.63
CA GLY A 456 11.84 -29.08 23.49
C GLY A 456 11.23 -28.64 22.17
N SER A 457 11.38 -29.46 21.14
CA SER A 457 10.97 -29.14 19.77
C SER A 457 9.46 -29.00 19.62
N VAL A 458 9.04 -28.01 18.83
CA VAL A 458 7.65 -27.67 18.50
C VAL A 458 7.47 -27.82 17.00
N CYS A 459 7.13 -29.04 16.58
CA CYS A 459 6.97 -29.40 15.18
C CYS A 459 5.51 -29.31 14.76
N HIS A 460 5.18 -28.25 14.04
CA HIS A 460 3.94 -28.14 13.29
C HIS A 460 4.29 -28.14 11.80
N GLU A 461 3.94 -29.23 11.10
CA GLU A 461 4.16 -29.35 9.66
C GLU A 461 3.31 -28.32 8.91
N GLY A 462 3.95 -27.60 7.99
CA GLY A 462 3.35 -26.45 7.31
C GLY A 462 4.41 -25.48 6.82
N TYR A 463 4.00 -24.26 6.48
CA TYR A 463 4.88 -23.26 5.87
C TYR A 463 6.20 -23.07 6.62
N VAL A 464 6.20 -22.98 7.96
CA VAL A 464 7.42 -22.80 8.77
C VAL A 464 8.45 -23.90 8.51
N THR A 465 8.02 -25.16 8.42
CA THR A 465 8.92 -26.30 8.13
C THR A 465 9.50 -26.28 6.71
N LEU A 466 8.91 -25.52 5.78
CA LEU A 466 9.39 -25.38 4.40
C LEU A 466 10.44 -24.28 4.24
N PHE A 467 10.61 -23.38 5.22
CA PHE A 467 11.52 -22.21 5.14
C PHE A 467 12.96 -22.54 4.71
N PRO A 468 13.60 -23.60 5.25
CA PRO A 468 14.93 -24.00 4.81
C PRO A 468 15.02 -24.27 3.30
N MET A 469 13.97 -24.84 2.70
CA MET A 469 13.91 -25.13 1.27
C MET A 469 13.54 -23.89 0.45
N ILE A 470 12.46 -23.17 0.80
CA ILE A 470 11.96 -22.06 -0.03
C ILE A 470 12.94 -20.88 -0.10
N LEU A 471 13.80 -20.71 0.92
CA LEU A 471 14.89 -19.71 0.90
C LEU A 471 16.22 -20.27 0.38
N GLY A 472 16.25 -21.52 -0.10
CA GLY A 472 17.45 -22.13 -0.69
C GLY A 472 18.59 -22.33 0.31
N LEU A 473 18.26 -22.61 1.58
CA LEU A 473 19.23 -22.90 2.63
C LEU A 473 19.59 -24.38 2.70
N GLU A 474 18.70 -25.28 2.26
CA GLU A 474 19.01 -26.70 2.14
C GLU A 474 19.97 -27.00 1.00
N ASP A 475 20.87 -27.95 1.23
CA ASP A 475 21.72 -28.50 0.16
C ASP A 475 20.89 -29.47 -0.70
N PRO A 476 21.05 -29.47 -2.04
CA PRO A 476 20.32 -30.41 -2.90
C PRO A 476 20.53 -31.89 -2.58
N SER A 477 21.65 -32.25 -1.94
CA SER A 477 21.96 -33.61 -1.49
C SER A 477 21.50 -33.92 -0.06
N SER A 478 20.93 -32.94 0.65
CA SER A 478 20.46 -33.08 2.02
C SER A 478 19.30 -34.08 2.11
N PRO A 479 19.35 -35.09 3.01
CA PRO A 479 18.22 -35.99 3.23
C PRO A 479 16.98 -35.25 3.75
N ARG A 480 17.16 -34.08 4.38
CA ARG A 480 16.06 -33.21 4.82
C ARG A 480 15.21 -32.73 3.66
N LEU A 481 15.82 -32.44 2.51
CA LEU A 481 15.09 -32.02 1.32
C LEU A 481 14.10 -33.10 0.87
N GLY A 482 14.51 -34.38 0.91
CA GLY A 482 13.61 -35.50 0.62
C GLY A 482 12.45 -35.62 1.60
N SER A 483 12.65 -35.26 2.87
CA SER A 483 11.57 -35.21 3.87
C SER A 483 10.63 -34.04 3.66
N ILE A 484 11.15 -32.86 3.33
CA ILE A 484 10.36 -31.67 2.98
C ILE A 484 9.48 -31.95 1.75
N LEU A 485 10.02 -32.58 0.71
CA LEU A 485 9.30 -32.90 -0.53
C LEU A 485 8.25 -34.02 -0.38
N ARG A 486 8.22 -34.72 0.76
CA ARG A 486 7.23 -35.76 1.08
C ARG A 486 6.07 -35.26 1.92
N LEU A 487 6.17 -34.07 2.50
CA LEU A 487 5.03 -33.34 3.07
C LEU A 487 4.02 -33.09 1.96
#